data_AF-A0A7G4A3C8-F1
#
_entry.id   AF-A0A7G4A3C8-F1
#
_cell.length_a   1.000
_cell.length_b   1.000
_cell.length_c   1.000
_cell.angle_alpha   90.00
_cell.angle_beta   90.00
_cell.angle_gamma   90.00
#
_symmetry.space_group_name_H-M   'P 1'
#
loop_
_entity.id
_entity.type
_entity.pdbx_description
1 polymer ?
#
loop_
_entity_poly.entity_id
_entity_poly.type
_entity_poly.pdbx_seq_one_letter_code
_entity_poly.pdbx_strand_id
1 'polypeptide(L)'
;MGNPLDLFPTGFLTIPFDQYPGAKDPQLSSTELEWLITQLNHFINETPYATLAESNLGYWLTYALQCALNLYDEKAAQQICALLYNLYNDENAEPLVSILSQTLGGVFEGQTVAYAWMDNLFTATFDSRNNSVVVAINYIFSQLLEKTGDELSSVIAKNVEKGSEKGKNAILVLARALANATSMSDNQPTAELIAELLRSFVKKSPGIISAALTEEVIYGSFKDKSSIYVLMGGLKNAVEDNPKVVQILSRILIDVNKMCPDHLVNSLCKIHKVGPYKGKHTLHIILTSLVSAAYIDQNSEAIGTLIDAVHEIWRSNLDGKVTSALTQTIHSGEHVDLNGIMMIVRALTVAIDHQLQIAPIIDFLNDFIKNDPEDLGSAFTHQAPKSTIGDYTLSPLRVLINTLSNNKNSFLKTKLQNTICKLASSKSAVEMSFSLDGEPKSFFVEKIVKAHSLTQADVHRLFGTASQKPSSAPFDSSFFLTKNNLGEKQFFFQSCYMDKARAVKKEEADKKEAACCSF
;
A
#
# COMPACT_ATOMS: atom_id res chain seq x y z
N MET A 1 20.99 33.08 34.35
CA MET A 1 21.47 31.79 33.79
C MET A 1 21.61 30.85 34.97
N GLY A 2 20.90 29.71 34.96
CA GLY A 2 21.00 28.70 36.01
C GLY A 2 22.29 27.90 35.89
N ASN A 3 22.67 27.16 36.93
CA ASN A 3 23.81 26.26 36.86
C ASN A 3 23.34 24.95 36.19
N PRO A 4 23.98 24.44 35.11
CA PRO A 4 23.58 23.17 34.48
C PRO A 4 23.51 21.98 35.45
N LEU A 5 24.27 22.03 36.56
CA LEU A 5 24.21 21.03 37.64
C LEU A 5 22.88 21.02 38.40
N ASP A 6 22.08 22.09 38.29
CA ASP A 6 20.71 22.13 38.83
C ASP A 6 19.74 21.30 37.96
N LEU A 7 20.08 21.09 36.69
CA LEU A 7 19.30 20.28 35.73
C LEU A 7 19.82 18.85 35.65
N PHE A 8 21.13 18.66 35.74
CA PHE A 8 21.80 17.37 35.59
C PHE A 8 22.60 17.02 36.85
N PRO A 9 22.08 16.11 37.70
CA PRO A 9 22.82 15.67 38.88
C PRO A 9 24.11 14.94 38.48
N THR A 10 25.12 14.97 39.34
CA THR A 10 26.37 14.25 39.11
C THR A 10 26.11 12.76 38.87
N GLY A 11 26.67 12.22 37.79
CA GLY A 11 26.45 10.82 37.39
C GLY A 11 25.12 10.56 36.66
N PHE A 12 24.43 11.59 36.14
CA PHE A 12 23.16 11.43 35.42
C PHE A 12 23.18 10.41 34.26
N LEU A 13 24.36 10.15 33.69
CA LEU A 13 24.55 9.14 32.64
C LEU A 13 24.52 7.70 33.17
N THR A 14 24.81 7.46 34.45
CA THR A 14 24.91 6.12 35.03
C THR A 14 23.88 5.83 36.13
N ILE A 15 23.19 6.85 36.65
CA ILE A 15 22.10 6.67 37.61
C ILE A 15 20.94 5.92 36.92
N PRO A 16 20.46 4.77 37.44
CA PRO A 16 19.30 4.09 36.87
C PRO A 16 18.12 5.04 36.65
N PHE A 17 17.48 4.96 35.48
CA PHE A 17 16.53 5.99 35.05
C PHE A 17 15.27 6.08 35.94
N ASP A 18 14.90 5.01 36.62
CA ASP A 18 13.85 4.95 37.65
C ASP A 18 14.25 5.68 38.94
N GLN A 19 15.55 5.77 39.23
CA GLN A 19 16.13 6.43 40.41
C GLN A 19 16.63 7.85 40.11
N TYR A 20 16.45 8.34 38.87
CA TYR A 20 16.90 9.65 38.45
C TYR A 20 16.19 10.78 39.22
N PRO A 21 16.90 11.61 39.99
CA PRO A 21 16.29 12.58 40.90
C PRO A 21 15.92 13.92 40.23
N GLY A 22 16.39 14.17 39.00
CA GLY A 22 16.14 15.38 38.24
C GLY A 22 14.90 15.29 37.33
N ALA A 23 14.58 16.41 36.66
CA ALA A 23 13.58 16.40 35.60
C ALA A 23 14.09 15.55 34.42
N LYS A 24 13.24 14.65 33.91
CA LYS A 24 13.61 13.77 32.78
C LYS A 24 13.53 14.49 31.43
N ASP A 25 12.93 15.67 31.41
CA ASP A 25 12.68 16.52 30.25
C ASP A 25 12.93 18.01 30.56
N PRO A 26 14.11 18.36 31.10
CA PRO A 26 14.40 19.74 31.48
C PRO A 26 14.43 20.67 30.25
N GLN A 27 13.67 21.76 30.26
CA GLN A 27 13.74 22.73 29.17
C GLN A 27 15.15 23.35 29.08
N LEU A 28 15.87 23.05 28.00
CA LEU A 28 17.24 23.51 27.80
C LEU A 28 17.30 24.80 26.99
N SER A 29 18.12 25.75 27.45
CA SER A 29 18.66 26.82 26.61
C SER A 29 19.80 26.31 25.72
N SER A 30 20.19 27.08 24.70
CA SER A 30 21.30 26.72 23.80
C SER A 30 22.61 26.46 24.55
N THR A 31 22.92 27.25 25.59
CA THR A 31 24.14 27.05 26.40
C THR A 31 24.09 25.78 27.24
N GLU A 32 22.92 25.41 27.78
CA GLU A 32 22.75 24.16 28.53
C GLU A 32 22.80 22.94 27.61
N LEU A 33 22.32 23.07 26.37
CA LEU A 33 22.46 22.05 25.33
C LEU A 33 23.93 21.84 24.93
N GLU A 34 24.69 22.92 24.69
CA GLU A 34 26.14 22.83 24.41
C GLU A 34 26.91 22.16 25.56
N TRP A 35 26.54 22.48 26.80
CA TRP A 35 27.09 21.82 27.98
C TRP A 35 26.78 20.33 28.00
N LEU A 36 25.52 19.94 27.76
CA LEU A 36 25.11 18.53 27.69
C LEU A 36 25.88 17.78 26.60
N ILE A 37 26.00 18.35 25.39
CA ILE A 37 26.79 17.77 24.29
C ILE A 37 28.25 17.54 24.72
N THR A 38 28.83 18.50 25.44
CA THR A 38 30.20 18.38 25.95
C THR A 38 30.35 17.23 26.94
N GLN A 39 29.39 17.08 27.87
CA GLN A 39 29.38 15.96 28.82
C GLN A 39 29.21 14.61 28.13
N LEU A 40 28.32 14.53 27.15
CA LEU A 40 28.10 13.31 26.35
C LEU A 40 29.39 12.92 25.60
N ASN A 41 30.04 13.89 24.95
CA ASN A 41 31.31 13.64 24.26
C ASN A 41 32.41 13.15 25.21
N HIS A 42 32.55 13.80 26.38
CA HIS A 42 33.53 13.39 27.38
C HIS A 42 33.26 11.96 27.86
N PHE A 43 31.99 11.63 28.16
CA PHE A 43 31.61 10.30 28.60
C PHE A 43 31.89 9.22 27.54
N ILE A 44 31.60 9.49 26.26
CA ILE A 44 31.90 8.58 25.14
C ILE A 44 33.41 8.29 25.04
N ASN A 45 34.26 9.30 25.23
CA ASN A 45 35.71 9.16 25.06
C ASN A 45 36.41 8.49 26.26
N GLU A 46 35.85 8.61 27.46
CA GLU A 46 36.51 8.13 28.69
C GLU A 46 35.97 6.80 29.21
N THR A 47 34.86 6.32 28.65
CA THR A 47 34.13 5.16 29.18
C THR A 47 34.22 3.95 28.25
N PRO A 48 34.54 2.75 28.77
CA PRO A 48 34.49 1.53 27.97
C PRO A 48 33.09 1.23 27.40
N TYR A 49 33.02 0.67 26.20
CA TYR A 49 31.77 0.38 25.49
C TYR A 49 30.74 -0.43 26.29
N ALA A 50 31.17 -1.43 27.07
CA ALA A 50 30.26 -2.24 27.90
C ALA A 50 29.46 -1.35 28.86
N THR A 51 30.12 -0.38 29.49
CA THR A 51 29.48 0.57 30.39
C THR A 51 28.60 1.56 29.64
N LEU A 52 28.97 1.96 28.42
CA LEU A 52 28.12 2.82 27.58
C LEU A 52 26.77 2.14 27.28
N ALA A 53 26.78 0.84 26.96
CA ALA A 53 25.59 0.06 26.64
C ALA A 53 24.66 -0.21 27.85
N GLU A 54 25.13 -0.01 29.08
CA GLU A 54 24.33 -0.12 30.30
C GLU A 54 23.91 1.26 30.86
N SER A 55 24.43 2.34 30.28
CA SER A 55 24.19 3.71 30.72
C SER A 55 22.93 4.34 30.10
N ASN A 56 22.54 5.52 30.60
CA ASN A 56 21.50 6.37 30.01
C ASN A 56 21.99 7.18 28.79
N LEU A 57 23.16 6.87 28.22
CA LEU A 57 23.72 7.61 27.08
C LEU A 57 22.72 7.69 25.92
N GLY A 58 22.05 6.57 25.60
CA GLY A 58 21.04 6.52 24.54
C GLY A 58 19.90 7.51 24.76
N TYR A 59 19.39 7.58 26.00
CA TYR A 59 18.34 8.54 26.37
C TYR A 59 18.79 9.99 26.17
N TRP A 60 19.95 10.36 26.72
CA TRP A 60 20.41 11.75 26.70
C TRP A 60 20.89 12.22 25.33
N LEU A 61 21.44 11.32 24.50
CA LEU A 61 21.71 11.61 23.08
C LEU A 61 20.41 11.90 22.32
N THR A 62 19.40 11.05 22.49
CA THR A 62 18.08 11.24 21.86
C THR A 62 17.42 12.54 22.34
N TYR A 63 17.45 12.80 23.64
CA TYR A 63 16.88 14.02 24.23
C TYR A 63 17.58 15.28 23.72
N ALA A 64 18.92 15.29 23.71
CA ALA A 64 19.70 16.40 23.18
C ALA A 64 19.37 16.67 21.71
N LEU A 65 19.21 15.62 20.89
CA LEU A 65 18.87 15.78 19.47
C LEU A 65 17.48 16.41 19.31
N GLN A 66 16.49 15.94 20.08
CA GLN A 66 15.15 16.51 20.07
C GLN A 66 15.16 17.99 20.48
N CYS A 67 15.92 18.35 21.52
CA CYS A 67 16.11 19.75 21.92
C CYS A 67 16.76 20.58 20.81
N ALA A 68 17.82 20.08 20.18
CA ALA A 68 18.51 20.78 19.09
C ALA A 68 17.55 21.08 17.92
N LEU A 69 16.73 20.11 17.51
CA LEU A 69 15.73 20.28 16.46
C LEU A 69 14.65 21.30 16.84
N ASN A 70 14.15 21.25 18.08
CA ASN A 70 13.13 22.18 18.58
C ASN A 70 13.65 23.62 18.72
N LEU A 71 14.95 23.79 19.00
CA LEU A 71 15.63 25.08 19.05
C LEU A 71 16.09 25.57 17.67
N TYR A 72 15.95 24.76 16.62
CA TYR A 72 16.50 25.01 15.28
C TYR A 72 18.02 25.22 15.28
N ASP A 73 18.73 24.53 16.18
CA ASP A 73 20.19 24.58 16.29
C ASP A 73 20.82 23.45 15.45
N GLU A 74 21.01 23.72 14.16
CA GLU A 74 21.59 22.76 13.19
C GLU A 74 22.97 22.28 13.63
N LYS A 75 23.80 23.17 14.19
CA LYS A 75 25.17 22.84 14.61
C LYS A 75 25.14 21.86 15.78
N ALA A 76 24.30 22.10 16.79
CA ALA A 76 24.13 21.18 17.90
C ALA A 76 23.62 19.82 17.40
N ALA A 77 22.62 19.79 16.51
CA ALA A 77 22.08 18.56 15.96
C ALA A 77 23.16 17.75 15.21
N GLN A 78 23.97 18.40 14.36
CA GLN A 78 25.09 17.76 13.67
C GLN A 78 26.14 17.20 14.64
N GLN A 79 26.48 17.96 15.69
CA GLN A 79 27.41 17.48 16.72
C GLN A 79 26.87 16.22 17.41
N ILE A 80 25.59 16.18 17.74
CA ILE A 80 24.96 15.02 18.38
C ILE A 80 24.95 13.81 17.43
N CYS A 81 24.65 14.00 16.15
CA CYS A 81 24.78 12.94 15.15
C CYS A 81 26.22 12.43 15.02
N ALA A 82 27.22 13.33 15.06
CA ALA A 82 28.62 12.95 15.05
C ALA A 82 29.01 12.15 16.30
N LEU A 83 28.48 12.49 17.48
CA LEU A 83 28.69 11.70 18.69
C LEU A 83 28.12 10.28 18.58
N LEU A 84 26.92 10.12 18.01
CA LEU A 84 26.38 8.79 17.73
C LEU A 84 27.26 8.03 16.74
N TYR A 85 27.73 8.70 15.67
CA TYR A 85 28.62 8.09 14.70
C TYR A 85 29.99 7.70 15.29
N ASN A 86 30.51 8.43 16.27
CA ASN A 86 31.77 8.06 16.94
C ASN A 86 31.66 6.74 17.72
N LEU A 87 30.44 6.29 18.04
CA LEU A 87 30.19 4.98 18.65
C LEU A 87 30.20 3.84 17.62
N TYR A 88 30.22 4.16 16.33
CA TYR A 88 30.33 3.19 15.27
C TYR A 88 31.78 2.72 15.13
N ASN A 89 31.97 1.39 15.13
CA ASN A 89 33.25 0.76 14.87
C ASN A 89 33.08 -0.28 13.74
N ASP A 90 33.85 -0.13 12.67
CA ASP A 90 33.82 -1.01 11.49
C ASP A 90 34.14 -2.47 11.80
N GLU A 91 34.91 -2.73 12.86
CA GLU A 91 35.29 -4.07 13.31
C GLU A 91 34.24 -4.71 14.24
N ASN A 92 33.46 -3.89 14.95
CA ASN A 92 32.43 -4.37 15.88
C ASN A 92 31.31 -3.33 16.06
N ALA A 93 30.22 -3.49 15.29
CA ALA A 93 29.07 -2.60 15.33
C ALA A 93 27.99 -3.01 16.36
N GLU A 94 28.12 -4.19 16.99
CA GLU A 94 27.14 -4.73 17.96
C GLU A 94 26.86 -3.78 19.14
N PRO A 95 27.87 -3.09 19.75
CA PRO A 95 27.61 -2.21 20.88
C PRO A 95 26.69 -1.04 20.53
N LEU A 96 26.81 -0.47 19.33
CA LEU A 96 25.94 0.61 18.88
C LEU A 96 24.52 0.09 18.62
N VAL A 97 24.36 -1.11 18.04
CA VAL A 97 23.05 -1.75 17.91
C VAL A 97 22.42 -2.02 19.28
N SER A 98 23.22 -2.44 20.27
CA SER A 98 22.78 -2.62 21.65
C SER A 98 22.23 -1.31 22.24
N ILE A 99 22.96 -0.20 22.10
CA ILE A 99 22.47 1.13 22.51
C ILE A 99 21.17 1.50 21.78
N LEU A 100 21.11 1.29 20.46
CA LEU A 100 19.91 1.57 19.65
C LEU A 100 18.68 0.71 20.07
N SER A 101 18.91 -0.47 20.64
CA SER A 101 17.87 -1.39 21.12
C SER A 101 17.33 -1.06 22.51
N GLN A 102 18.03 -0.21 23.28
CA GLN A 102 17.63 0.16 24.63
C GLN A 102 16.22 0.76 24.65
N THR A 103 15.40 0.30 25.59
CA THR A 103 14.06 0.85 25.82
C THR A 103 14.15 2.06 26.74
N LEU A 104 13.57 3.17 26.30
CA LEU A 104 13.65 4.46 26.96
C LEU A 104 12.52 4.66 27.98
N GLY A 105 12.79 5.45 29.01
CA GLY A 105 11.80 5.99 29.95
C GLY A 105 11.42 7.44 29.60
N GLY A 106 10.81 8.16 30.56
CA GLY A 106 10.65 9.62 30.48
C GLY A 106 9.70 10.02 29.34
N VAL A 107 10.07 11.05 28.58
CA VAL A 107 9.25 11.52 27.43
C VAL A 107 9.20 10.53 26.27
N PHE A 108 10.12 9.56 26.23
CA PHE A 108 10.20 8.50 25.22
C PHE A 108 9.72 7.14 25.76
N GLU A 109 8.88 7.14 26.80
CA GLU A 109 8.53 5.91 27.52
C GLU A 109 8.08 4.77 26.59
N GLY A 110 8.79 3.64 26.67
CA GLY A 110 8.51 2.42 25.93
C GLY A 110 9.10 2.37 24.51
N GLN A 111 9.65 3.48 24.02
CA GLN A 111 10.31 3.56 22.71
C GLN A 111 11.71 2.97 22.78
N THR A 112 12.20 2.38 21.69
CA THR A 112 13.64 2.11 21.55
C THR A 112 14.37 3.41 21.19
N VAL A 113 15.67 3.49 21.46
CA VAL A 113 16.51 4.59 20.95
C VAL A 113 16.36 4.70 19.43
N ALA A 114 16.40 3.59 18.69
CA ALA A 114 16.19 3.60 17.24
C ALA A 114 14.85 4.22 16.81
N TYR A 115 13.76 3.91 17.51
CA TYR A 115 12.44 4.51 17.26
C TYR A 115 12.49 6.02 17.43
N ALA A 116 13.02 6.50 18.57
CA ALA A 116 13.07 7.93 18.86
C ALA A 116 14.01 8.69 17.91
N TRP A 117 15.07 8.05 17.42
CA TRP A 117 15.92 8.62 16.36
C TRP A 117 15.20 8.72 15.01
N MET A 118 14.38 7.73 14.64
CA MET A 118 13.52 7.85 13.45
C MET A 118 12.45 8.94 13.62
N ASP A 119 11.96 9.18 14.84
CA ASP A 119 11.01 10.25 15.13
C ASP A 119 11.66 11.64 15.05
N ASN A 120 12.91 11.75 15.49
CA ASN A 120 13.73 12.95 15.25
C ASN A 120 14.03 13.15 13.75
N LEU A 121 14.30 12.08 12.99
CA LEU A 121 14.44 12.16 11.53
C LEU A 121 13.13 12.65 10.90
N PHE A 122 11.98 12.11 11.31
CA PHE A 122 10.67 12.58 10.88
C PHE A 122 10.47 14.07 11.20
N THR A 123 10.81 14.50 12.42
CA THR A 123 10.74 15.91 12.84
C THR A 123 11.64 16.81 11.98
N ALA A 124 12.85 16.35 11.65
CA ALA A 124 13.76 17.09 10.78
C ALA A 124 13.21 17.27 9.36
N THR A 125 12.31 16.40 8.88
CA THR A 125 11.71 16.56 7.54
C THR A 125 10.75 17.74 7.42
N PHE A 126 10.34 18.41 8.50
CA PHE A 126 9.46 19.59 8.43
C PHE A 126 10.19 20.88 8.07
N ASP A 127 11.53 20.90 8.09
CA ASP A 127 12.31 22.11 7.87
C ASP A 127 13.59 21.78 7.09
N SER A 128 13.76 22.42 5.94
CA SER A 128 14.92 22.18 5.06
C SER A 128 16.27 22.56 5.70
N ARG A 129 16.28 23.41 6.73
CA ARG A 129 17.48 23.72 7.52
C ARG A 129 18.03 22.48 8.25
N ASN A 130 17.19 21.49 8.51
CA ASN A 130 17.57 20.24 9.17
C ASN A 130 17.95 19.12 8.18
N ASN A 131 18.08 19.42 6.87
CA ASN A 131 18.44 18.41 5.87
C ASN A 131 19.77 17.72 6.20
N SER A 132 20.74 18.44 6.76
CA SER A 132 22.02 17.87 7.18
C SER A 132 21.87 16.81 8.28
N VAL A 133 20.89 16.98 9.18
CA VAL A 133 20.53 15.99 10.20
C VAL A 133 19.92 14.75 9.56
N VAL A 134 19.01 14.92 8.60
CA VAL A 134 18.41 13.80 7.87
C VAL A 134 19.48 13.00 7.12
N VAL A 135 20.45 13.68 6.51
CA VAL A 135 21.60 13.05 5.85
C VAL A 135 22.45 12.27 6.84
N ALA A 136 22.80 12.87 7.98
CA ALA A 136 23.63 12.22 8.99
C ALA A 136 22.98 10.96 9.56
N ILE A 137 21.69 11.03 9.93
CA ILE A 137 20.95 9.87 10.44
C ILE A 137 20.85 8.79 9.35
N ASN A 138 20.51 9.14 8.11
CA ASN A 138 20.47 8.16 7.02
C ASN A 138 21.81 7.47 6.82
N TYR A 139 22.91 8.23 6.85
CA TYR A 139 24.24 7.68 6.70
C TYR A 139 24.60 6.69 7.81
N ILE A 140 24.39 7.07 9.08
CA ILE A 140 24.67 6.21 10.25
C ILE A 140 23.89 4.89 10.15
N PHE A 141 22.59 4.96 9.89
CA PHE A 141 21.75 3.76 9.79
C PHE A 141 22.08 2.91 8.56
N SER A 142 22.49 3.52 7.45
CA SER A 142 22.93 2.78 6.26
C SER A 142 24.24 2.01 6.52
N GLN A 143 25.22 2.64 7.18
CA GLN A 143 26.48 1.98 7.54
C GLN A 143 26.24 0.83 8.52
N LEU A 144 25.44 1.06 9.56
CA LEU A 144 25.08 0.02 10.53
C LEU A 144 24.36 -1.15 9.85
N LEU A 145 23.36 -0.86 9.01
CA LEU A 145 22.61 -1.89 8.29
C LEU A 145 23.51 -2.75 7.40
N GLU A 146 24.49 -2.16 6.72
CA GLU A 146 25.45 -2.92 5.90
C GLU A 146 26.26 -3.92 6.73
N LYS A 147 26.56 -3.59 8.00
CA LYS A 147 27.35 -4.43 8.91
C LYS A 147 26.53 -5.46 9.67
N THR A 148 25.39 -5.07 10.23
CA THR A 148 24.65 -5.86 11.22
C THR A 148 23.38 -6.49 10.67
N GLY A 149 22.91 -6.04 9.49
CA GLY A 149 21.77 -6.64 8.78
C GLY A 149 20.54 -6.86 9.66
N ASP A 150 20.20 -8.13 9.88
CA ASP A 150 19.02 -8.60 10.60
C ASP A 150 18.92 -8.11 12.05
N GLU A 151 20.05 -7.87 12.72
CA GLU A 151 20.07 -7.39 14.11
C GLU A 151 19.48 -5.98 14.21
N LEU A 152 19.97 -5.06 13.37
CA LEU A 152 19.42 -3.70 13.30
C LEU A 152 17.98 -3.71 12.77
N SER A 153 17.69 -4.53 11.77
CA SER A 153 16.34 -4.69 11.23
C SER A 153 15.34 -5.16 12.29
N SER A 154 15.76 -6.05 13.19
CA SER A 154 14.93 -6.48 14.33
C SER A 154 14.67 -5.34 15.31
N VAL A 155 15.66 -4.49 15.56
CA VAL A 155 15.53 -3.32 16.45
C VAL A 155 14.53 -2.29 15.90
N ILE A 156 14.63 -1.94 14.62
CA ILE A 156 13.71 -0.95 14.00
C ILE A 156 12.30 -1.50 13.74
N ALA A 157 12.16 -2.82 13.58
CA ALA A 157 10.88 -3.49 13.43
C ALA A 157 10.17 -3.71 14.78
N LYS A 158 10.87 -3.57 15.91
CA LYS A 158 10.29 -3.77 17.24
C LYS A 158 9.18 -2.75 17.51
N ASN A 159 8.00 -3.24 17.86
CA ASN A 159 6.88 -2.40 18.28
C ASN A 159 7.12 -1.83 19.69
N VAL A 160 6.71 -0.57 19.86
CA VAL A 160 6.67 0.12 21.15
C VAL A 160 5.64 -0.55 22.06
N GLU A 161 6.05 -0.92 23.27
CA GLU A 161 5.24 -1.78 24.16
C GLU A 161 4.22 -1.00 25.00
N LYS A 162 4.51 0.26 25.31
CA LYS A 162 3.72 1.15 26.19
C LYS A 162 3.84 2.62 25.78
N GLY A 163 3.11 3.50 26.47
CA GLY A 163 3.11 4.94 26.16
C GLY A 163 2.20 5.32 24.99
N SER A 164 2.27 6.59 24.56
CA SER A 164 1.44 7.14 23.47
C SER A 164 1.73 6.52 22.11
N GLU A 165 2.92 5.97 21.94
CA GLU A 165 3.41 5.37 20.70
C GLU A 165 3.19 3.85 20.64
N LYS A 166 2.48 3.27 21.63
CA LYS A 166 2.23 1.83 21.72
C LYS A 166 1.72 1.22 20.40
N GLY A 167 2.36 0.13 19.99
CA GLY A 167 2.03 -0.64 18.79
C GLY A 167 2.60 -0.08 17.48
N LYS A 168 3.36 1.01 17.53
CA LYS A 168 4.11 1.55 16.38
C LYS A 168 5.55 1.04 16.41
N ASN A 169 6.21 1.00 15.26
CA ASN A 169 7.64 0.69 15.13
C ASN A 169 8.37 1.77 14.34
N ALA A 170 9.70 1.70 14.30
CA ALA A 170 10.52 2.73 13.66
C ALA A 170 10.36 2.73 12.12
N ILE A 171 9.96 1.60 11.53
CA ILE A 171 9.61 1.49 10.10
C ILE A 171 8.38 2.34 9.76
N LEU A 172 7.34 2.34 10.61
CA LEU A 172 6.19 3.22 10.44
C LEU A 172 6.61 4.70 10.52
N VAL A 173 7.51 5.04 11.42
CA VAL A 173 8.01 6.42 11.56
C VAL A 173 8.82 6.84 10.33
N LEU A 174 9.66 5.93 9.79
CA LEU A 174 10.39 6.16 8.55
C LEU A 174 9.43 6.35 7.35
N ALA A 175 8.34 5.57 7.29
CA ALA A 175 7.29 5.76 6.29
C ALA A 175 6.59 7.12 6.42
N ARG A 176 6.39 7.63 7.64
CA ARG A 176 5.85 8.97 7.89
C ARG A 176 6.83 10.07 7.47
N ALA A 177 8.12 9.90 7.74
CA ALA A 177 9.17 10.79 7.26
C ALA A 177 9.20 10.89 5.75
N LEU A 178 9.12 9.75 5.05
CA LEU A 178 9.02 9.75 3.60
C LEU A 178 7.76 10.48 3.11
N ALA A 179 6.60 10.16 3.67
CA ALA A 179 5.34 10.79 3.25
C ALA A 179 5.31 12.31 3.49
N ASN A 180 5.98 12.79 4.56
CA ASN A 180 6.14 14.21 4.80
C ASN A 180 7.13 14.85 3.82
N ALA A 181 8.28 14.22 3.59
CA ALA A 181 9.26 14.71 2.62
C ALA A 181 8.70 14.81 1.20
N THR A 182 7.87 13.84 0.76
CA THR A 182 7.24 13.89 -0.56
C THR A 182 6.10 14.90 -0.67
N SER A 183 5.59 15.43 0.45
CA SER A 183 4.52 16.46 0.41
C SER A 183 5.02 17.87 0.07
N MET A 184 6.33 18.06 0.00
CA MET A 184 6.97 19.35 -0.29
C MET A 184 7.79 19.23 -1.57
N SER A 185 7.46 20.05 -2.59
CA SER A 185 8.11 20.03 -3.90
C SER A 185 9.63 20.15 -3.83
N ASP A 186 10.15 20.98 -2.93
CA ASP A 186 11.58 21.31 -2.86
C ASP A 186 12.40 20.28 -2.04
N ASN A 187 11.75 19.25 -1.49
CA ASN A 187 12.39 18.27 -0.60
C ASN A 187 12.65 16.91 -1.26
N GLN A 188 12.65 16.85 -2.60
CA GLN A 188 12.84 15.60 -3.34
C GLN A 188 14.14 14.84 -3.02
N PRO A 189 15.31 15.50 -2.87
CA PRO A 189 16.54 14.79 -2.49
C PRO A 189 16.41 14.08 -1.14
N THR A 190 15.73 14.72 -0.17
CA THR A 190 15.47 14.14 1.16
C THR A 190 14.50 12.97 1.06
N ALA A 191 13.44 13.09 0.25
CA ALA A 191 12.51 11.99 0.01
C ALA A 191 13.21 10.78 -0.64
N GLU A 192 14.05 11.00 -1.65
CA GLU A 192 14.84 9.94 -2.28
C GLU A 192 15.77 9.25 -1.27
N LEU A 193 16.45 10.02 -0.44
CA LEU A 193 17.38 9.49 0.56
C LEU A 193 16.67 8.58 1.57
N ILE A 194 15.53 9.03 2.09
CA ILE A 194 14.70 8.25 3.03
C ILE A 194 14.14 7.00 2.35
N ALA A 195 13.71 7.11 1.09
CA ALA A 195 13.19 5.98 0.32
C ALA A 195 14.28 4.90 0.10
N GLU A 196 15.52 5.30 -0.22
CA GLU A 196 16.65 4.37 -0.39
C GLU A 196 17.06 3.71 0.93
N LEU A 197 17.00 4.40 2.06
CA LEU A 197 17.23 3.77 3.36
C LEU A 197 16.17 2.69 3.63
N LEU A 198 14.89 3.01 3.43
CA LEU A 198 13.81 2.02 3.61
C LEU A 198 14.00 0.82 2.67
N ARG A 199 14.33 1.07 1.41
CA ARG A 199 14.64 0.01 0.44
C ARG A 199 15.85 -0.82 0.86
N SER A 200 16.87 -0.20 1.44
CA SER A 200 18.04 -0.91 1.94
C SER A 200 17.66 -1.88 3.05
N PHE A 201 16.81 -1.46 3.99
CA PHE A 201 16.27 -2.34 5.03
C PHE A 201 15.51 -3.53 4.42
N VAL A 202 14.60 -3.28 3.47
CA VAL A 202 13.87 -4.35 2.77
C VAL A 202 14.82 -5.31 2.05
N LYS A 203 15.87 -4.81 1.40
CA LYS A 203 16.84 -5.64 0.67
C LYS A 203 17.69 -6.50 1.61
N LYS A 204 18.09 -5.95 2.76
CA LYS A 204 18.98 -6.63 3.72
C LYS A 204 18.25 -7.67 4.56
N SER A 205 17.04 -7.33 5.02
CA SER A 205 16.27 -8.18 5.93
C SER A 205 14.83 -8.32 5.46
N PRO A 206 14.61 -8.92 4.28
CA PRO A 206 13.32 -8.87 3.60
C PRO A 206 12.18 -9.47 4.42
N GLY A 207 12.39 -10.57 5.13
CA GLY A 207 11.36 -11.19 5.97
C GLY A 207 10.93 -10.29 7.15
N ILE A 208 11.90 -9.77 7.90
CA ILE A 208 11.67 -8.92 9.09
C ILE A 208 10.95 -7.63 8.68
N ILE A 209 11.46 -6.95 7.65
CA ILE A 209 10.96 -5.64 7.25
C ILE A 209 9.63 -5.75 6.52
N SER A 210 9.42 -6.80 5.71
CA SER A 210 8.12 -7.02 5.06
C SER A 210 7.01 -7.33 6.07
N ALA A 211 7.32 -8.09 7.14
CA ALA A 211 6.39 -8.29 8.24
C ALA A 211 6.06 -6.96 8.94
N ALA A 212 7.07 -6.16 9.32
CA ALA A 212 6.88 -4.86 9.97
C ALA A 212 6.13 -3.83 9.09
N LEU A 213 6.31 -3.89 7.78
CA LEU A 213 5.60 -3.02 6.83
C LEU A 213 4.10 -3.33 6.74
N THR A 214 3.75 -4.61 6.82
CA THR A 214 2.39 -5.13 6.65
C THR A 214 1.65 -5.33 7.95
N GLU A 215 2.34 -5.29 9.09
CA GLU A 215 1.73 -5.39 10.41
C GLU A 215 0.78 -4.22 10.67
N GLU A 216 -0.37 -4.55 11.25
CA GLU A 216 -1.41 -3.60 11.58
C GLU A 216 -1.23 -3.04 12.98
N VAL A 217 -1.26 -1.73 13.10
CA VAL A 217 -1.22 -1.06 14.41
C VAL A 217 -2.57 -1.27 15.12
N ILE A 218 -2.52 -1.79 16.34
CA ILE A 218 -3.73 -2.17 17.12
C ILE A 218 -4.25 -1.00 17.99
N TYR A 219 -3.40 0.01 18.26
CA TYR A 219 -3.68 1.10 19.21
C TYR A 219 -3.45 2.49 18.61
N GLY A 220 -4.00 3.52 19.26
CA GLY A 220 -3.74 4.93 18.93
C GLY A 220 -4.34 5.40 17.60
N SER A 221 -3.85 6.53 17.08
CA SER A 221 -4.36 7.19 15.87
C SER A 221 -4.14 6.40 14.57
N PHE A 222 -3.14 5.50 14.59
CA PHE A 222 -2.84 4.59 13.49
C PHE A 222 -3.58 3.26 13.58
N LYS A 223 -4.48 3.10 14.55
CA LYS A 223 -5.29 1.89 14.68
C LYS A 223 -5.89 1.47 13.33
N ASP A 224 -5.81 0.16 13.08
CA ASP A 224 -6.30 -0.53 11.91
C ASP A 224 -5.52 -0.23 10.61
N LYS A 225 -4.34 0.40 10.68
CA LYS A 225 -3.49 0.76 9.53
C LYS A 225 -2.10 0.13 9.66
N SER A 226 -1.47 -0.15 8.53
CA SER A 226 -0.07 -0.61 8.43
C SER A 226 0.85 0.46 7.85
N SER A 227 2.16 0.24 7.86
CA SER A 227 3.12 1.17 7.23
C SER A 227 2.90 1.28 5.72
N ILE A 228 2.44 0.21 5.06
CA ILE A 228 2.04 0.24 3.63
C ILE A 228 1.00 1.34 3.36
N TYR A 229 0.01 1.52 4.24
CA TYR A 229 -0.98 2.59 4.09
C TYR A 229 -0.33 3.98 4.02
N VAL A 230 0.66 4.24 4.88
CA VAL A 230 1.38 5.52 4.94
C VAL A 230 2.27 5.70 3.71
N LEU A 231 2.99 4.65 3.32
CA LEU A 231 3.84 4.67 2.13
C LEU A 231 3.05 4.98 0.86
N MET A 232 1.82 4.47 0.73
CA MET A 232 1.00 4.78 -0.44
C MET A 232 0.53 6.23 -0.46
N GLY A 233 0.35 6.87 0.70
CA GLY A 233 0.19 8.32 0.77
C GLY A 233 1.42 9.07 0.26
N GLY A 234 2.62 8.62 0.65
CA GLY A 234 3.88 9.17 0.17
C GLY A 234 4.09 8.98 -1.34
N LEU A 235 3.73 7.81 -1.87
CA LEU A 235 3.75 7.49 -3.31
C LEU A 235 2.81 8.41 -4.09
N LYS A 236 1.59 8.65 -3.58
CA LYS A 236 0.64 9.56 -4.21
C LYS A 236 1.22 10.97 -4.36
N ASN A 237 1.92 11.47 -3.36
CA ASN A 237 2.56 12.79 -3.42
C ASN A 237 3.78 12.80 -4.35
N ALA A 238 4.55 11.71 -4.39
CA ALA A 238 5.76 11.60 -5.20
C ALA A 238 5.50 11.51 -6.71
N VAL A 239 4.30 11.10 -7.14
CA VAL A 239 3.97 10.92 -8.57
C VAL A 239 4.16 12.19 -9.40
N GLU A 240 3.92 13.36 -8.80
CA GLU A 240 4.00 14.65 -9.49
C GLU A 240 5.45 15.10 -9.69
N ASP A 241 6.26 15.03 -8.63
CA ASP A 241 7.56 15.70 -8.61
C ASP A 241 8.77 14.74 -8.49
N ASN A 242 8.56 13.44 -8.30
CA ASN A 242 9.64 12.50 -7.96
C ASN A 242 9.43 11.07 -8.48
N PRO A 243 9.66 10.84 -9.78
CA PRO A 243 9.51 9.52 -10.39
C PRO A 243 10.45 8.46 -9.78
N LYS A 244 11.61 8.86 -9.22
CA LYS A 244 12.55 7.94 -8.60
C LYS A 244 12.01 7.36 -7.28
N VAL A 245 11.37 8.18 -6.44
CA VAL A 245 10.68 7.68 -5.24
C VAL A 245 9.54 6.74 -5.62
N VAL A 246 8.79 7.03 -6.69
CA VAL A 246 7.75 6.11 -7.21
C VAL A 246 8.36 4.75 -7.58
N GLN A 247 9.49 4.75 -8.29
CA GLN A 247 10.21 3.51 -8.63
C GLN A 247 10.63 2.71 -7.40
N ILE A 248 11.24 3.38 -6.42
CA ILE A 248 11.69 2.76 -5.18
C ILE A 248 10.51 2.13 -4.43
N LEU A 249 9.40 2.87 -4.26
CA LEU A 249 8.23 2.39 -3.52
C LEU A 249 7.52 1.24 -4.23
N SER A 250 7.35 1.30 -5.55
CA SER A 250 6.82 0.18 -6.32
C SER A 250 7.72 -1.05 -6.23
N ARG A 251 9.04 -0.87 -6.21
CA ARG A 251 9.97 -1.99 -6.02
C ARG A 251 9.86 -2.60 -4.62
N ILE A 252 9.70 -1.78 -3.59
CA ILE A 252 9.44 -2.25 -2.22
C ILE A 252 8.15 -3.07 -2.19
N LEU A 253 7.06 -2.61 -2.81
CA LEU A 253 5.81 -3.39 -2.89
C LEU A 253 6.02 -4.76 -3.53
N ILE A 254 6.77 -4.82 -4.64
CA ILE A 254 7.12 -6.07 -5.33
C ILE A 254 7.95 -7.00 -4.43
N ASP A 255 8.96 -6.46 -3.75
CA ASP A 255 9.83 -7.26 -2.89
C ASP A 255 9.09 -7.76 -1.64
N VAL A 256 8.20 -6.95 -1.05
CA VAL A 256 7.28 -7.35 0.03
C VAL A 256 6.30 -8.43 -0.47
N ASN A 257 5.76 -8.28 -1.68
CA ASN A 257 4.85 -9.26 -2.27
C ASN A 257 5.50 -10.64 -2.43
N LYS A 258 6.80 -10.69 -2.76
CA LYS A 258 7.55 -11.95 -2.87
C LYS A 258 7.78 -12.62 -1.52
N MET A 259 7.77 -11.85 -0.44
CA MET A 259 8.12 -12.33 0.91
C MET A 259 6.88 -12.68 1.75
N CYS A 260 5.85 -11.83 1.73
CA CYS A 260 4.62 -12.03 2.49
C CYS A 260 3.37 -11.63 1.67
N PRO A 261 3.08 -12.32 0.55
CA PRO A 261 2.02 -11.93 -0.39
C PRO A 261 0.66 -11.75 0.28
N ASP A 262 0.26 -12.69 1.15
CA ASP A 262 -1.04 -12.64 1.83
C ASP A 262 -1.15 -11.44 2.78
N HIS A 263 -0.07 -11.12 3.51
CA HIS A 263 -0.05 -9.98 4.42
C HIS A 263 -0.09 -8.65 3.65
N LEU A 264 0.63 -8.56 2.53
CA LEU A 264 0.55 -7.40 1.65
C LEU A 264 -0.84 -7.23 1.06
N VAL A 265 -1.43 -8.29 0.50
CA VAL A 265 -2.78 -8.27 -0.07
C VAL A 265 -3.80 -7.83 0.98
N ASN A 266 -3.72 -8.35 2.20
CA ASN A 266 -4.59 -7.93 3.30
C ASN A 266 -4.43 -6.44 3.62
N SER A 267 -3.18 -5.92 3.67
CA SER A 267 -2.91 -4.49 3.85
C SER A 267 -3.43 -3.63 2.69
N LEU A 268 -3.33 -4.13 1.45
CA LEU A 268 -3.72 -3.40 0.25
C LEU A 268 -5.24 -3.37 0.05
N CYS A 269 -5.91 -4.48 0.34
CA CYS A 269 -7.34 -4.69 0.11
C CYS A 269 -8.19 -4.43 1.36
N LYS A 270 -7.62 -3.89 2.44
CA LYS A 270 -8.40 -3.43 3.60
C LYS A 270 -9.13 -2.14 3.28
N ILE A 271 -10.42 -2.06 3.64
CA ILE A 271 -11.21 -0.82 3.55
C ILE A 271 -10.97 0.03 4.80
N HIS A 272 -10.53 1.27 4.60
CA HIS A 272 -10.25 2.18 5.71
C HIS A 272 -11.51 2.91 6.18
N LYS A 273 -11.83 2.80 7.47
CA LYS A 273 -13.04 3.43 8.05
C LYS A 273 -12.85 4.92 8.37
N VAL A 274 -11.60 5.35 8.56
CA VAL A 274 -11.23 6.70 8.99
C VAL A 274 -9.93 7.15 8.32
N GLY A 275 -9.70 8.46 8.27
CA GLY A 275 -8.52 9.08 7.67
C GLY A 275 -8.76 9.63 6.25
N PRO A 276 -7.71 10.16 5.60
CA PRO A 276 -7.81 10.83 4.29
C PRO A 276 -8.33 9.91 3.16
N TYR A 277 -8.15 8.60 3.30
CA TYR A 277 -8.58 7.60 2.29
C TYR A 277 -9.77 6.76 2.77
N LYS A 278 -10.65 7.34 3.60
CA LYS A 278 -11.87 6.67 4.08
C LYS A 278 -12.67 6.09 2.92
N GLY A 279 -13.13 4.85 3.10
CA GLY A 279 -13.96 4.11 2.15
C GLY A 279 -13.17 3.42 1.03
N LYS A 280 -11.86 3.69 0.90
CA LYS A 280 -11.01 3.14 -0.16
C LYS A 280 -10.17 1.98 0.37
N HIS A 281 -9.82 1.06 -0.52
CA HIS A 281 -8.67 0.17 -0.36
C HIS A 281 -7.37 0.97 -0.48
N THR A 282 -6.31 0.54 0.20
CA THR A 282 -4.97 1.11 -0.03
C THR A 282 -4.54 0.92 -1.50
N LEU A 283 -4.95 -0.18 -2.14
CA LEU A 283 -4.77 -0.40 -3.58
C LEU A 283 -5.35 0.74 -4.43
N HIS A 284 -6.49 1.30 -4.06
CA HIS A 284 -7.08 2.43 -4.79
C HIS A 284 -6.22 3.69 -4.73
N ILE A 285 -5.39 3.86 -3.70
CA ILE A 285 -4.43 4.97 -3.64
C ILE A 285 -3.38 4.81 -4.75
N ILE A 286 -2.90 3.59 -4.98
CA ILE A 286 -1.98 3.26 -6.09
C ILE A 286 -2.66 3.54 -7.44
N LEU A 287 -3.92 3.13 -7.60
CA LEU A 287 -4.66 3.34 -8.85
C LEU A 287 -4.97 4.83 -9.12
N THR A 288 -5.33 5.61 -8.10
CA THR A 288 -5.45 7.07 -8.23
C THR A 288 -4.11 7.69 -8.61
N SER A 289 -3.00 7.20 -8.04
CA SER A 289 -1.65 7.67 -8.37
C SER A 289 -1.26 7.33 -9.81
N LEU A 290 -1.66 6.16 -10.33
CA LEU A 290 -1.51 5.78 -11.73
C LEU A 290 -2.27 6.73 -12.66
N VAL A 291 -3.50 7.12 -12.30
CA VAL A 291 -4.28 8.11 -13.04
C VAL A 291 -3.57 9.46 -13.02
N SER A 292 -3.13 9.95 -11.86
CA SER A 292 -2.36 11.19 -11.74
C SER A 292 -1.09 11.17 -12.59
N ALA A 293 -0.33 10.05 -12.59
CA ALA A 293 0.86 9.89 -13.39
C ALA A 293 0.57 10.02 -14.90
N ALA A 294 -0.58 9.52 -15.35
CA ALA A 294 -1.00 9.61 -16.74
C ALA A 294 -1.27 11.05 -17.21
N TYR A 295 -1.68 11.96 -16.31
CA TYR A 295 -1.91 13.37 -16.63
C TYR A 295 -0.62 14.20 -16.73
N ILE A 296 0.54 13.63 -16.38
CA ILE A 296 1.82 14.32 -16.40
C ILE A 296 2.57 13.96 -17.69
N ASP A 297 2.92 14.98 -18.46
CA ASP A 297 3.69 14.81 -19.68
C ASP A 297 5.03 14.11 -19.41
N GLN A 298 5.42 13.21 -20.31
CA GLN A 298 6.67 12.43 -20.24
C GLN A 298 6.81 11.49 -19.02
N ASN A 299 5.75 11.21 -18.25
CA ASN A 299 5.82 10.37 -17.05
C ASN A 299 5.60 8.86 -17.30
N SER A 300 6.07 8.35 -18.46
CA SER A 300 5.86 6.96 -18.86
C SER A 300 6.47 5.94 -17.90
N GLU A 301 7.58 6.30 -17.26
CA GLU A 301 8.31 5.43 -16.34
C GLU A 301 7.55 5.18 -15.03
N ALA A 302 6.96 6.22 -14.44
CA ALA A 302 6.12 6.08 -13.25
C ALA A 302 4.89 5.23 -13.55
N ILE A 303 4.23 5.45 -14.70
CA ILE A 303 3.09 4.65 -15.15
C ILE A 303 3.46 3.18 -15.26
N GLY A 304 4.54 2.86 -15.98
CA GLY A 304 5.02 1.48 -16.14
C GLY A 304 5.31 0.83 -14.80
N THR A 305 6.04 1.53 -13.93
CA THR A 305 6.42 1.01 -12.61
C THR A 305 5.21 0.76 -11.69
N LEU A 306 4.22 1.66 -11.70
CA LEU A 306 3.01 1.51 -10.89
C LEU A 306 2.14 0.34 -11.37
N ILE A 307 1.91 0.23 -12.68
CA ILE A 307 1.07 -0.85 -13.21
C ILE A 307 1.77 -2.20 -13.13
N ASP A 308 3.10 -2.26 -13.28
CA ASP A 308 3.87 -3.48 -13.09
C ASP A 308 3.77 -4.01 -11.65
N ALA A 309 3.84 -3.13 -10.65
CA ALA A 309 3.63 -3.52 -9.25
C ALA A 309 2.22 -4.07 -9.01
N VAL A 310 1.18 -3.39 -9.53
CA VAL A 310 -0.21 -3.88 -9.45
C VAL A 310 -0.35 -5.23 -10.16
N HIS A 311 0.29 -5.40 -11.32
CA HIS A 311 0.23 -6.62 -12.10
C HIS A 311 0.88 -7.81 -11.37
N GLU A 312 2.07 -7.61 -10.79
CA GLU A 312 2.75 -8.66 -10.00
C GLU A 312 1.93 -9.07 -8.77
N ILE A 313 1.40 -8.10 -8.02
CA ILE A 313 0.59 -8.36 -6.83
C ILE A 313 -0.68 -9.13 -7.21
N TRP A 314 -1.39 -8.68 -8.24
CA TRP A 314 -2.60 -9.35 -8.72
C TRP A 314 -2.32 -10.78 -9.20
N ARG A 315 -1.25 -11.02 -9.96
CA ARG A 315 -0.89 -12.38 -10.43
C ARG A 315 -0.56 -13.34 -9.30
N SER A 316 0.04 -12.85 -8.22
CA SER A 316 0.36 -13.66 -7.04
C SER A 316 -0.84 -13.90 -6.11
N ASN A 317 -1.95 -13.19 -6.31
CA ASN A 317 -3.09 -13.25 -5.41
C ASN A 317 -4.05 -14.40 -5.74
N LEU A 318 -3.92 -15.52 -5.03
CA LEU A 318 -4.71 -16.73 -5.28
C LEU A 318 -6.13 -16.68 -4.68
N ASP A 319 -6.37 -15.84 -3.66
CA ASP A 319 -7.65 -15.77 -2.95
C ASP A 319 -8.67 -14.80 -3.57
N GLY A 320 -8.29 -14.12 -4.66
CA GLY A 320 -9.16 -13.24 -5.42
C GLY A 320 -9.47 -11.89 -4.78
N LYS A 321 -8.89 -11.55 -3.61
CA LYS A 321 -9.12 -10.25 -2.94
C LYS A 321 -8.72 -9.06 -3.81
N VAL A 322 -7.60 -9.15 -4.53
CA VAL A 322 -7.15 -8.08 -5.44
C VAL A 322 -8.11 -7.96 -6.61
N THR A 323 -8.57 -9.08 -7.17
CA THR A 323 -9.60 -9.09 -8.22
C THR A 323 -10.88 -8.41 -7.73
N SER A 324 -11.36 -8.77 -6.54
CA SER A 324 -12.53 -8.15 -5.90
C SER A 324 -12.33 -6.64 -5.68
N ALA A 325 -11.17 -6.21 -5.18
CA ALA A 325 -10.86 -4.79 -5.02
C ALA A 325 -10.80 -4.03 -6.36
N LEU A 326 -10.41 -4.70 -7.46
CA LEU A 326 -10.39 -4.09 -8.79
C LEU A 326 -11.78 -3.97 -9.42
N THR A 327 -12.67 -4.93 -9.19
CA THR A 327 -14.00 -4.99 -9.83
C THR A 327 -15.10 -4.31 -9.04
N GLN A 328 -15.07 -4.38 -7.71
CA GLN A 328 -16.13 -3.86 -6.85
C GLN A 328 -16.08 -2.34 -6.75
N THR A 329 -17.25 -1.73 -6.57
CA THR A 329 -17.38 -0.29 -6.41
C THR A 329 -17.00 0.16 -5.00
N ILE A 330 -16.45 1.36 -4.91
CA ILE A 330 -16.18 2.05 -3.66
C ILE A 330 -17.52 2.52 -3.08
N HIS A 331 -17.80 2.16 -1.83
CA HIS A 331 -19.12 2.40 -1.22
C HIS A 331 -19.21 3.71 -0.42
N SER A 332 -18.09 4.39 -0.17
CA SER A 332 -18.07 5.64 0.60
C SER A 332 -16.84 6.50 0.33
N GLY A 333 -16.89 7.76 0.74
CA GLY A 333 -15.80 8.72 0.57
C GLY A 333 -15.84 9.43 -0.79
N GLU A 334 -14.74 10.07 -1.13
CA GLU A 334 -14.62 10.95 -2.30
C GLU A 334 -14.79 10.22 -3.65
N HIS A 335 -14.39 8.95 -3.73
CA HIS A 335 -14.41 8.17 -4.98
C HIS A 335 -15.54 7.13 -4.96
N VAL A 336 -16.64 7.43 -4.27
CA VAL A 336 -17.84 6.57 -4.23
C VAL A 336 -18.31 6.24 -5.65
N ASP A 337 -18.78 5.01 -5.85
CA ASP A 337 -19.22 4.48 -7.15
C ASP A 337 -18.13 4.32 -8.20
N LEU A 338 -16.84 4.46 -7.88
CA LEU A 338 -15.74 4.06 -8.78
C LEU A 338 -15.28 2.64 -8.46
N ASN A 339 -14.84 1.89 -9.47
CA ASN A 339 -14.09 0.64 -9.30
C ASN A 339 -12.66 0.79 -9.85
N GLY A 340 -11.77 -0.15 -9.51
CA GLY A 340 -10.37 -0.11 -9.94
C GLY A 340 -10.17 -0.20 -11.46
N ILE A 341 -10.99 -0.99 -12.16
CA ILE A 341 -10.95 -1.08 -13.63
C ILE A 341 -11.25 0.26 -14.30
N MET A 342 -12.18 1.05 -13.77
CA MET A 342 -12.44 2.41 -14.25
C MET A 342 -11.21 3.31 -14.12
N MET A 343 -10.46 3.21 -13.02
CA MET A 343 -9.24 3.99 -12.82
C MET A 343 -8.15 3.57 -13.82
N ILE A 344 -7.97 2.27 -14.06
CA ILE A 344 -6.97 1.75 -15.00
C ILE A 344 -7.30 2.14 -16.44
N VAL A 345 -8.57 2.00 -16.86
CA VAL A 345 -8.99 2.43 -18.20
C VAL A 345 -8.89 3.95 -18.36
N ARG A 346 -9.18 4.73 -17.31
CA ARG A 346 -8.95 6.18 -17.35
C ARG A 346 -7.47 6.51 -17.53
N ALA A 347 -6.58 5.88 -16.76
CA ALA A 347 -5.14 6.07 -16.91
C ALA A 347 -4.67 5.72 -18.34
N LEU A 348 -5.18 4.63 -18.93
CA LEU A 348 -4.89 4.27 -20.32
C LEU A 348 -5.31 5.37 -21.30
N THR A 349 -6.54 5.87 -21.21
CA THR A 349 -7.04 6.91 -22.12
C THR A 349 -6.23 8.19 -22.01
N VAL A 350 -5.95 8.65 -20.78
CA VAL A 350 -5.14 9.85 -20.55
C VAL A 350 -3.72 9.65 -21.07
N ALA A 351 -3.10 8.49 -20.82
CA ALA A 351 -1.78 8.17 -21.34
C ALA A 351 -1.74 8.15 -22.88
N ILE A 352 -2.82 7.72 -23.55
CA ILE A 352 -2.95 7.82 -25.02
C ILE A 352 -2.98 9.28 -25.46
N ASP A 353 -3.79 10.10 -24.80
CA ASP A 353 -3.95 11.52 -25.14
C ASP A 353 -2.62 12.28 -24.98
N HIS A 354 -1.83 11.92 -23.98
CA HIS A 354 -0.50 12.48 -23.68
C HIS A 354 0.66 11.74 -24.40
N GLN A 355 0.37 10.80 -25.30
CA GLN A 355 1.37 10.04 -26.09
C GLN A 355 2.42 9.29 -25.25
N LEU A 356 2.03 8.82 -24.06
CA LEU A 356 2.88 8.07 -23.14
C LEU A 356 2.96 6.58 -23.52
N GLN A 357 3.87 5.83 -22.90
CA GLN A 357 3.96 4.39 -23.10
C GLN A 357 2.77 3.67 -22.43
N ILE A 358 1.94 3.02 -23.25
CA ILE A 358 0.71 2.36 -22.80
C ILE A 358 0.79 0.83 -22.75
N ALA A 359 1.89 0.24 -23.26
CA ALA A 359 2.01 -1.22 -23.36
C ALA A 359 1.82 -1.92 -22.00
N PRO A 360 2.41 -1.43 -20.88
CA PRO A 360 2.21 -2.05 -19.56
C PRO A 360 0.74 -2.09 -19.11
N ILE A 361 -0.03 -1.02 -19.34
CA ILE A 361 -1.47 -0.98 -19.01
C ILE A 361 -2.28 -1.92 -19.89
N ILE A 362 -2.00 -1.93 -21.20
CA ILE A 362 -2.66 -2.84 -22.16
C ILE A 362 -2.40 -4.30 -21.79
N ASP A 363 -1.16 -4.64 -21.44
CA ASP A 363 -0.78 -6.01 -21.10
C ASP A 363 -1.44 -6.47 -19.79
N PHE A 364 -1.49 -5.61 -18.76
CA PHE A 364 -2.27 -5.86 -17.56
C PHE A 364 -3.75 -6.14 -17.87
N LEU A 365 -4.43 -5.25 -18.60
CA LEU A 365 -5.85 -5.41 -18.93
C LEU A 365 -6.10 -6.70 -19.71
N ASN A 366 -5.23 -6.98 -20.67
CA ASN A 366 -5.29 -8.17 -21.52
C ASN A 366 -5.16 -9.49 -20.75
N ASP A 367 -4.37 -9.50 -19.69
CA ASP A 367 -4.21 -10.67 -18.82
C ASP A 367 -5.37 -10.75 -17.82
N PHE A 368 -5.79 -9.62 -17.26
CA PHE A 368 -6.96 -9.53 -16.37
C PHE A 368 -8.24 -10.06 -17.04
N ILE A 369 -8.51 -9.60 -18.26
CA ILE A 369 -9.67 -10.03 -19.06
C ILE A 369 -9.58 -11.53 -19.38
N LYS A 370 -8.37 -12.03 -19.70
CA LYS A 370 -8.17 -13.45 -20.04
C LYS A 370 -8.46 -14.37 -18.85
N ASN A 371 -8.24 -13.89 -17.62
CA ASN A 371 -8.59 -14.63 -16.41
C ASN A 371 -10.11 -14.67 -16.15
N ASP A 372 -10.91 -13.89 -16.88
CA ASP A 372 -12.38 -13.95 -16.90
C ASP A 372 -13.02 -14.00 -15.49
N PRO A 373 -12.71 -13.01 -14.62
CA PRO A 373 -13.25 -12.99 -13.26
C PRO A 373 -14.79 -12.83 -13.27
N GLU A 374 -15.44 -13.33 -12.23
CA GLU A 374 -16.91 -13.34 -12.11
C GLU A 374 -17.54 -11.95 -12.31
N ASP A 375 -16.95 -10.92 -11.70
CA ASP A 375 -17.41 -9.54 -11.78
C ASP A 375 -16.87 -8.76 -13.01
N LEU A 376 -16.30 -9.43 -14.02
CA LEU A 376 -15.73 -8.74 -15.19
C LEU A 376 -16.79 -7.90 -15.92
N GLY A 377 -17.98 -8.47 -16.14
CA GLY A 377 -19.11 -7.81 -16.79
C GLY A 377 -19.52 -6.53 -16.08
N SER A 378 -19.80 -6.63 -14.78
CA SER A 378 -20.19 -5.49 -13.95
C SER A 378 -19.11 -4.41 -13.93
N ALA A 379 -17.83 -4.78 -13.76
CA ALA A 379 -16.73 -3.83 -13.70
C ALA A 379 -16.56 -2.98 -14.97
N PHE A 380 -16.70 -3.59 -16.16
CA PHE A 380 -16.53 -2.91 -17.46
C PHE A 380 -17.79 -2.19 -17.96
N THR A 381 -18.96 -2.47 -17.38
CA THR A 381 -20.24 -1.85 -17.75
C THR A 381 -20.71 -0.80 -16.76
N HIS A 382 -20.14 -0.78 -15.55
CA HIS A 382 -20.47 0.17 -14.51
C HIS A 382 -20.27 1.63 -14.96
N GLN A 383 -21.19 2.50 -14.54
CA GLN A 383 -21.19 3.94 -14.82
C GLN A 383 -21.35 4.70 -13.51
N ALA A 384 -20.41 5.59 -13.21
CA ALA A 384 -20.52 6.45 -12.03
C ALA A 384 -21.59 7.53 -12.27
N PRO A 385 -22.35 7.93 -11.23
CA PRO A 385 -23.30 9.03 -11.37
C PRO A 385 -22.56 10.33 -11.67
N LYS A 386 -23.23 11.27 -12.35
CA LYS A 386 -22.67 12.60 -12.68
C LYS A 386 -22.17 13.39 -11.48
N SER A 387 -22.66 13.05 -10.28
CA SER A 387 -22.30 13.69 -9.01
C SER A 387 -20.95 13.22 -8.43
N THR A 388 -20.34 12.15 -8.92
CA THR A 388 -19.06 11.62 -8.38
C THR A 388 -17.88 12.47 -8.88
N ILE A 389 -17.42 12.22 -10.10
CA ILE A 389 -16.33 12.92 -10.79
C ILE A 389 -16.69 12.85 -12.29
N GLY A 390 -16.80 14.00 -12.97
CA GLY A 390 -17.42 14.10 -14.30
C GLY A 390 -16.84 13.17 -15.37
N ASP A 391 -15.55 12.87 -15.26
CA ASP A 391 -14.79 12.05 -16.19
C ASP A 391 -15.08 10.53 -16.12
N TYR A 392 -15.83 10.08 -15.10
CA TYR A 392 -16.13 8.66 -14.86
C TYR A 392 -17.60 8.28 -15.19
N THR A 393 -18.30 9.15 -15.89
CA THR A 393 -19.72 8.93 -16.26
C THR A 393 -19.93 7.93 -17.39
N LEU A 394 -18.86 7.59 -18.13
CA LEU A 394 -18.87 6.55 -19.15
C LEU A 394 -18.28 5.26 -18.59
N SER A 395 -18.85 4.12 -19.00
CA SER A 395 -18.32 2.82 -18.59
C SER A 395 -16.95 2.54 -19.23
N PRO A 396 -16.08 1.74 -18.58
CA PRO A 396 -14.77 1.39 -19.13
C PRO A 396 -14.83 0.83 -20.56
N LEU A 397 -15.80 -0.04 -20.85
CA LEU A 397 -16.00 -0.58 -22.20
C LEU A 397 -16.32 0.51 -23.22
N ARG A 398 -17.19 1.44 -22.87
CA ARG A 398 -17.57 2.56 -23.75
C ARG A 398 -16.39 3.50 -23.98
N VAL A 399 -15.59 3.77 -22.95
CA VAL A 399 -14.35 4.55 -23.05
C VAL A 399 -13.38 3.90 -24.02
N LEU A 400 -13.10 2.59 -23.88
CA LEU A 400 -12.20 1.87 -24.79
C LEU A 400 -12.66 1.93 -26.26
N ILE A 401 -13.95 1.72 -26.52
CA ILE A 401 -14.52 1.80 -27.88
C ILE A 401 -14.39 3.21 -28.44
N ASN A 402 -14.76 4.23 -27.67
CA ASN A 402 -14.65 5.63 -28.11
C ASN A 402 -13.19 6.02 -28.39
N THR A 403 -12.26 5.63 -27.51
CA THR A 403 -10.82 5.87 -27.71
C THR A 403 -10.33 5.17 -28.97
N LEU A 404 -10.76 3.93 -29.25
CA LEU A 404 -10.42 3.24 -30.49
C LEU A 404 -10.93 3.99 -31.73
N SER A 405 -12.21 4.40 -31.75
CA SER A 405 -12.83 5.08 -32.90
C SER A 405 -12.16 6.42 -33.21
N ASN A 406 -11.79 7.18 -32.17
CA ASN A 406 -11.22 8.51 -32.32
C ASN A 406 -9.71 8.50 -32.60
N ASN A 407 -9.00 7.41 -32.32
CA ASN A 407 -7.54 7.37 -32.49
C ASN A 407 -7.13 7.21 -33.97
N LYS A 408 -6.11 7.97 -34.40
CA LYS A 408 -5.59 7.89 -35.78
C LYS A 408 -4.37 6.97 -35.93
N ASN A 409 -3.71 6.62 -34.82
CA ASN A 409 -2.51 5.78 -34.81
C ASN A 409 -2.90 4.29 -35.01
N SER A 410 -2.42 3.69 -36.11
CA SER A 410 -2.73 2.31 -36.49
C SER A 410 -2.22 1.27 -35.48
N PHE A 411 -1.07 1.52 -34.85
CA PHE A 411 -0.52 0.63 -33.83
C PHE A 411 -1.38 0.64 -32.56
N LEU A 412 -1.75 1.84 -32.07
CA LEU A 412 -2.64 1.99 -30.91
C LEU A 412 -4.01 1.37 -31.18
N LYS A 413 -4.57 1.60 -32.39
CA LYS A 413 -5.81 0.97 -32.82
C LYS A 413 -5.74 -0.55 -32.76
N THR A 414 -4.66 -1.14 -33.25
CA THR A 414 -4.47 -2.60 -33.22
C THR A 414 -4.43 -3.13 -31.78
N LYS A 415 -3.72 -2.45 -30.88
CA LYS A 415 -3.63 -2.82 -29.46
C LYS A 415 -4.97 -2.72 -28.74
N LEU A 416 -5.68 -1.60 -28.86
CA LEU A 416 -7.01 -1.40 -28.27
C LEU A 416 -8.04 -2.37 -28.85
N GLN A 417 -7.99 -2.62 -30.16
CA GLN A 417 -8.88 -3.59 -30.80
C GLN A 417 -8.64 -5.00 -30.28
N ASN A 418 -7.40 -5.40 -30.02
CA ASN A 418 -7.09 -6.69 -29.40
C ASN A 418 -7.71 -6.80 -27.98
N THR A 419 -7.58 -5.76 -27.16
CA THR A 419 -8.19 -5.72 -25.82
C THR A 419 -9.72 -5.82 -25.89
N ILE A 420 -10.37 -5.10 -26.81
CA ILE A 420 -11.82 -5.19 -26.99
C ILE A 420 -12.25 -6.56 -27.54
N CYS A 421 -11.46 -7.17 -28.44
CA CYS A 421 -11.72 -8.53 -28.90
C CYS A 421 -11.63 -9.55 -27.75
N LYS A 422 -10.67 -9.39 -26.83
CA LYS A 422 -10.59 -10.26 -25.63
C LYS A 422 -11.82 -10.11 -24.74
N LEU A 423 -12.31 -8.89 -24.53
CA LEU A 423 -13.58 -8.65 -23.81
C LEU A 423 -14.76 -9.32 -24.52
N ALA A 424 -14.82 -9.22 -25.85
CA ALA A 424 -15.87 -9.83 -26.66
C ALA A 424 -15.84 -11.37 -26.67
N SER A 425 -14.70 -11.98 -26.31
CA SER A 425 -14.55 -13.43 -26.13
C SER A 425 -14.79 -13.92 -24.69
N SER A 426 -15.00 -13.01 -23.74
CA SER A 426 -15.24 -13.34 -22.33
C SER A 426 -16.63 -13.92 -22.09
N LYS A 427 -16.86 -14.61 -20.96
CA LYS A 427 -18.19 -15.16 -20.65
C LYS A 427 -19.24 -14.06 -20.43
N SER A 428 -18.78 -12.90 -19.97
CA SER A 428 -19.61 -11.71 -19.70
C SER A 428 -19.90 -10.87 -20.95
N ALA A 429 -19.38 -11.23 -22.13
CA ALA A 429 -19.49 -10.42 -23.34
C ALA A 429 -20.94 -10.12 -23.76
N VAL A 430 -21.83 -11.11 -23.60
CA VAL A 430 -23.26 -10.95 -23.92
C VAL A 430 -23.90 -9.90 -23.01
N GLU A 431 -23.68 -9.98 -21.70
CA GLU A 431 -24.16 -8.99 -20.72
C GLU A 431 -23.61 -7.60 -21.03
N MET A 432 -22.31 -7.51 -21.30
CA MET A 432 -21.64 -6.26 -21.66
C MET A 432 -22.29 -5.58 -22.87
N SER A 433 -22.71 -6.34 -23.88
CA SER A 433 -23.36 -5.81 -25.07
C SER A 433 -24.71 -5.13 -24.79
N PHE A 434 -25.42 -5.54 -23.73
CA PHE A 434 -26.69 -4.94 -23.34
C PHE A 434 -26.53 -3.59 -22.63
N SER A 435 -25.35 -3.31 -22.09
CA SER A 435 -25.02 -2.01 -21.49
C SER A 435 -24.70 -0.90 -22.52
N LEU A 436 -24.50 -1.30 -23.78
CA LEU A 436 -24.13 -0.39 -24.87
C LEU A 436 -25.34 0.00 -25.72
N ASP A 437 -25.27 1.17 -26.35
CA ASP A 437 -26.23 1.69 -27.30
C ASP A 437 -25.54 2.22 -28.57
N GLY A 438 -26.31 2.39 -29.65
CA GLY A 438 -25.84 3.01 -30.90
C GLY A 438 -24.67 2.30 -31.59
N GLU A 439 -23.75 3.09 -32.14
CA GLU A 439 -22.55 2.59 -32.85
C GLU A 439 -21.63 1.73 -31.97
N PRO A 440 -21.32 2.09 -30.70
CA PRO A 440 -20.55 1.21 -29.81
C PRO A 440 -21.14 -0.19 -29.65
N LYS A 441 -22.47 -0.31 -29.53
CA LYS A 441 -23.15 -1.61 -29.47
C LYS A 441 -22.91 -2.42 -30.74
N SER A 442 -23.13 -1.81 -31.91
CA SER A 442 -22.95 -2.47 -33.20
C SER A 442 -21.52 -2.98 -33.37
N PHE A 443 -20.53 -2.16 -33.03
CA PHE A 443 -19.12 -2.54 -33.09
C PHE A 443 -18.81 -3.73 -32.18
N PHE A 444 -19.26 -3.69 -30.92
CA PHE A 444 -18.95 -4.74 -29.95
C PHE A 444 -19.66 -6.06 -30.29
N VAL A 445 -20.93 -6.02 -30.71
CA VAL A 445 -21.67 -7.20 -31.17
C VAL A 445 -20.97 -7.85 -32.36
N GLU A 446 -20.42 -7.08 -33.32
CA GLU A 446 -19.64 -7.65 -34.43
C GLU A 446 -18.43 -8.46 -33.93
N LYS A 447 -17.78 -8.03 -32.85
CA LYS A 447 -16.67 -8.77 -32.23
C LYS A 447 -17.15 -10.04 -31.54
N ILE A 448 -18.26 -9.97 -30.80
CA ILE A 448 -18.87 -11.14 -30.14
C ILE A 448 -19.24 -12.21 -31.17
N VAL A 449 -19.86 -11.80 -32.28
CA VAL A 449 -20.25 -12.71 -33.38
C VAL A 449 -19.05 -13.45 -33.93
N LYS A 450 -17.93 -12.76 -34.13
CA LYS A 450 -16.68 -13.37 -34.59
C LYS A 450 -16.06 -14.29 -33.55
N ALA A 451 -16.12 -13.92 -32.27
CA ALA A 451 -15.53 -14.70 -31.18
C ALA A 451 -16.30 -15.99 -30.90
N HIS A 452 -17.63 -15.97 -30.98
CA HIS A 452 -18.50 -17.07 -30.58
C HIS A 452 -19.25 -17.74 -31.73
N SER A 453 -19.00 -17.34 -32.99
CA SER A 453 -19.65 -17.87 -34.18
C SER A 453 -21.19 -17.85 -34.09
N LEU A 454 -21.73 -16.72 -33.64
CA LEU A 454 -23.17 -16.56 -33.37
C LEU A 454 -24.03 -16.59 -34.66
N THR A 455 -25.25 -17.11 -34.56
CA THR A 455 -26.18 -17.15 -35.69
C THR A 455 -26.86 -15.80 -35.92
N GLN A 456 -27.46 -15.59 -37.10
CA GLN A 456 -28.27 -14.39 -37.40
C GLN A 456 -29.40 -14.17 -36.39
N ALA A 457 -29.99 -15.25 -35.86
CA ALA A 457 -31.01 -15.16 -34.82
C ALA A 457 -30.43 -14.64 -33.48
N ASP A 458 -29.21 -15.06 -33.13
CA ASP A 458 -28.52 -14.59 -31.93
C ASP A 458 -28.10 -13.12 -32.09
N VAL A 459 -27.64 -12.72 -33.27
CA VAL A 459 -27.34 -11.32 -33.63
C VAL A 459 -28.59 -10.45 -33.43
N HIS A 460 -29.73 -10.86 -33.99
CA HIS A 460 -30.99 -10.15 -33.81
C HIS A 460 -31.40 -10.02 -32.33
N ARG A 461 -31.16 -11.05 -31.51
CA ARG A 461 -31.42 -11.00 -30.06
C ARG A 461 -30.51 -10.01 -29.34
N LEU A 462 -29.22 -9.96 -29.67
CA LEU A 462 -28.28 -9.00 -29.08
C LEU A 462 -28.67 -7.54 -29.38
N PHE A 463 -29.21 -7.28 -30.58
CA PHE A 463 -29.73 -5.96 -30.94
C PHE A 463 -31.13 -5.65 -30.37
N GLY A 464 -31.95 -6.68 -30.08
CA GLY A 464 -33.39 -6.54 -29.79
C GLY A 464 -33.83 -6.06 -28.40
N THR A 465 -32.93 -5.89 -27.42
CA THR A 465 -33.28 -5.56 -26.02
C THR A 465 -33.14 -4.08 -25.65
N ALA A 466 -33.39 -3.17 -26.59
CA ALA A 466 -33.56 -1.75 -26.25
C ALA A 466 -35.00 -1.52 -25.74
N SER A 467 -35.30 -1.77 -24.45
CA SER A 467 -36.42 -1.08 -23.73
C SER A 467 -36.78 -1.53 -22.30
N GLN A 468 -36.24 -2.62 -21.73
CA GLN A 468 -36.63 -3.00 -20.35
C GLN A 468 -35.42 -3.05 -19.43
N LYS A 469 -35.48 -2.27 -18.33
CA LYS A 469 -34.59 -2.44 -17.16
C LYS A 469 -34.56 -3.94 -16.83
N PRO A 470 -33.39 -4.59 -16.71
CA PRO A 470 -33.35 -6.00 -16.39
C PRO A 470 -33.97 -6.19 -15.00
N SER A 471 -35.11 -6.89 -14.96
CA SER A 471 -35.64 -7.44 -13.72
C SER A 471 -34.59 -8.36 -13.11
N SER A 472 -34.52 -8.37 -11.78
CA SER A 472 -33.61 -9.11 -10.91
C SER A 472 -33.68 -10.65 -10.99
N ALA A 473 -33.84 -11.23 -12.19
CA ALA A 473 -33.75 -12.64 -12.45
C ALA A 473 -32.37 -12.94 -13.08
N PRO A 474 -31.60 -13.93 -12.56
CA PRO A 474 -30.31 -14.27 -13.13
C PRO A 474 -30.51 -14.81 -14.55
N PHE A 475 -30.02 -14.08 -15.55
CA PHE A 475 -29.96 -14.57 -16.92
C PHE A 475 -28.86 -15.61 -17.01
N ASP A 476 -29.23 -16.83 -17.38
CA ASP A 476 -28.33 -17.97 -17.46
C ASP A 476 -27.41 -17.86 -18.69
N SER A 477 -26.25 -17.22 -18.50
CA SER A 477 -25.19 -17.07 -19.51
C SER A 477 -24.64 -18.42 -19.99
N SER A 478 -24.89 -19.51 -19.25
CA SER A 478 -24.51 -20.87 -19.65
C SER A 478 -25.28 -21.39 -20.87
N PHE A 479 -26.46 -20.82 -21.16
CA PHE A 479 -27.29 -21.21 -22.31
C PHE A 479 -26.64 -20.85 -23.66
N PHE A 480 -25.80 -19.80 -23.71
CA PHE A 480 -25.11 -19.37 -24.93
C PHE A 480 -23.76 -20.09 -25.13
N LEU A 481 -23.14 -20.58 -24.05
CA LEU A 481 -21.78 -21.11 -24.05
C LEU A 481 -21.71 -22.66 -24.15
N THR A 482 -22.83 -23.37 -24.05
CA THR A 482 -22.87 -24.84 -24.04
C THR A 482 -22.90 -25.51 -25.42
N LYS A 483 -22.96 -24.75 -26.52
CA LYS A 483 -23.15 -25.33 -27.87
C LYS A 483 -21.90 -25.83 -28.60
N ASN A 484 -20.69 -25.73 -28.02
CA ASN A 484 -19.44 -26.06 -28.72
C ASN A 484 -18.62 -27.24 -28.17
N ASN A 485 -19.16 -28.11 -27.31
CA ASN A 485 -18.51 -29.38 -26.93
C ASN A 485 -19.10 -30.60 -27.65
N LEU A 486 -19.30 -30.52 -28.98
CA LEU A 486 -19.73 -31.65 -29.80
C LEU A 486 -18.71 -31.90 -30.90
N GLY A 487 -17.61 -32.55 -30.52
CA GLY A 487 -16.52 -32.83 -31.46
C GLY A 487 -15.40 -33.71 -30.93
N GLU A 488 -15.69 -34.77 -30.16
CA GLU A 488 -14.86 -36.00 -30.13
C GLU A 488 -15.62 -37.14 -29.44
N LYS A 489 -15.46 -38.37 -29.95
CA LYS A 489 -16.30 -39.55 -29.70
C LYS A 489 -15.91 -40.32 -28.40
N GLN A 490 -16.93 -40.72 -27.62
CA GLN A 490 -17.16 -42.06 -26.99
C GLN A 490 -16.14 -42.61 -25.93
N PHE A 491 -16.45 -43.37 -24.86
CA PHE A 491 -17.60 -44.12 -24.31
C PHE A 491 -17.50 -44.25 -22.75
N PHE A 492 -18.65 -44.17 -22.06
CA PHE A 492 -19.15 -44.92 -20.87
C PHE A 492 -18.25 -45.29 -19.66
N PHE A 493 -18.70 -44.89 -18.46
CA PHE A 493 -19.26 -45.84 -17.48
C PHE A 493 -20.37 -45.20 -16.63
N GLN A 494 -21.35 -46.06 -16.36
CA GLN A 494 -22.60 -45.90 -15.63
C GLN A 494 -22.36 -46.23 -14.14
N SER A 495 -22.95 -45.47 -13.19
CA SER A 495 -23.62 -46.03 -11.99
C SER A 495 -24.51 -44.94 -11.38
N CYS A 496 -25.82 -45.10 -11.51
CA CYS A 496 -26.75 -45.50 -10.44
C CYS A 496 -27.18 -44.35 -9.53
N TYR A 497 -28.21 -43.62 -9.96
CA TYR A 497 -29.26 -43.13 -9.05
C TYR A 497 -30.61 -43.33 -9.73
N MET A 498 -31.24 -44.46 -9.46
CA MET A 498 -32.69 -44.62 -9.52
C MET A 498 -33.16 -45.06 -8.13
N ASP A 499 -34.35 -44.56 -7.79
CA ASP A 499 -35.23 -44.91 -6.69
C ASP A 499 -34.93 -44.36 -5.29
N LYS A 500 -35.64 -43.27 -4.96
CA LYS A 500 -36.71 -43.32 -3.95
C LYS A 500 -37.62 -42.10 -4.03
N ALA A 501 -38.63 -42.21 -4.88
CA ALA A 501 -39.88 -41.44 -4.77
C ALA A 501 -41.07 -42.40 -4.95
N ARG A 502 -41.38 -43.19 -3.91
CA ARG A 502 -42.71 -43.75 -3.59
C ARG A 502 -42.62 -44.64 -2.34
N ALA A 503 -43.70 -44.63 -1.55
CA ALA A 503 -43.80 -45.05 -0.13
C ALA A 503 -43.06 -44.07 0.79
N VAL A 504 -43.70 -43.10 1.46
CA VAL A 504 -44.74 -43.31 2.46
C VAL A 504 -45.81 -42.21 2.39
N LYS A 505 -47.00 -42.57 1.90
CA LYS A 505 -48.28 -41.96 2.30
C LYS A 505 -49.03 -43.06 3.06
N LYS A 506 -48.77 -43.18 4.36
CA LYS A 506 -49.61 -43.79 5.40
C LYS A 506 -48.83 -43.75 6.70
N GLU A 507 -49.49 -43.38 7.79
CA GLU A 507 -49.00 -43.35 9.18
C GLU A 507 -48.17 -42.12 9.58
N GLU A 508 -48.83 -40.96 9.65
CA GLU A 508 -48.77 -40.09 10.84
C GLU A 508 -50.01 -39.18 10.89
N ALA A 509 -51.17 -39.80 10.64
CA ALA A 509 -52.36 -39.50 11.39
C ALA A 509 -52.30 -40.46 12.58
N ASP A 510 -51.77 -39.98 13.71
CA ASP A 510 -51.86 -40.50 15.08
C ASP A 510 -50.60 -40.16 15.87
N LYS A 511 -50.51 -38.91 16.30
CA LYS A 511 -49.88 -38.46 17.56
C LYS A 511 -50.13 -36.96 17.78
N LYS A 512 -51.41 -36.59 17.70
CA LYS A 512 -52.00 -35.60 18.60
C LYS A 512 -52.68 -36.40 19.71
N GLU A 513 -51.91 -36.84 20.69
CA GLU A 513 -52.36 -37.15 22.05
C GLU A 513 -51.15 -37.64 22.87
N ALA A 514 -51.02 -37.11 24.09
CA ALA A 514 -49.96 -37.32 25.09
C ALA A 514 -48.60 -36.68 24.73
N ALA A 515 -48.00 -35.75 25.48
CA ALA A 515 -48.23 -35.32 26.85
C ALA A 515 -47.68 -33.89 27.04
N CYS A 516 -48.51 -32.94 27.45
CA CYS A 516 -48.31 -32.23 28.72
C CYS A 516 -48.00 -33.21 29.87
N CYS A 517 -46.86 -33.03 30.54
CA CYS A 517 -46.68 -33.03 32.01
C CYS A 517 -45.21 -33.19 32.42
N SER A 518 -44.74 -32.28 33.29
CA SER A 518 -43.66 -32.42 34.31
C SER A 518 -42.23 -32.71 33.81
N PHE A 519 -41.13 -32.06 34.22
CA PHE A 519 -40.77 -31.19 35.34
C PHE A 519 -39.80 -30.10 34.84
#